data_AF-A0A7K4CSP2-F1
#
_entry.id   AF-A0A7K4CSP2-F1
#
_cell.length_a   1.000
_cell.length_b   1.000
_cell.length_c   1.000
_cell.angle_alpha   90.00
_cell.angle_beta   90.00
_cell.angle_gamma   90.00
#
_symmetry.space_group_name_H-M   'P 1'
#
loop_
_entity.id
_entity.type
_entity.pdbx_description
1 polymer ?
#
loop_
_entity_poly.entity_id
_entity_poly.type
_entity_poly.pdbx_seq_one_letter_code
_entity_poly.pdbx_strand_id
1 'polypeptide(L)'
;MREGVIMLAELLKKAGYRTAQVTTLADFPQAFCSHLNRGVDQHAFKEFDAMYKSSIPNLEQTQGGHVVPAPRISAQASDILDDLVKHHAGTPFSLFVHFWDPHTPYIPPESFCKFYPAARDPRDPMNHALDQLYACNIGGWFRDWGKKLDARYKDVTDPEYIISLYDGGIAYADHHVGIVLDKLEQLGLADSTVIVITSDHGETMAETNNLICGQRAMFSHVGLTDPNCSIPFIVKESDSPVLLALTLTPHCRLAFSNRS
;
A
#
# COMPACT_ATOMS: atom_id res chain seq x y z
N MET A 1 0.47 23.97 -1.69
CA MET A 1 1.94 23.74 -1.52
C MET A 1 2.68 25.02 -1.94
N ARG A 2 3.71 25.43 -1.19
CA ARG A 2 4.40 26.71 -1.41
C ARG A 2 5.22 26.67 -2.71
N GLU A 3 5.18 27.75 -3.49
CA GLU A 3 6.15 27.99 -4.57
C GLU A 3 7.57 27.93 -3.97
N GLY A 4 8.42 27.06 -4.53
CA GLY A 4 9.80 26.86 -4.06
C GLY A 4 10.13 25.47 -3.50
N VAL A 5 9.14 24.62 -3.19
CA VAL A 5 9.42 23.21 -2.84
C VAL A 5 9.69 22.42 -4.11
N ILE A 6 10.89 21.86 -4.27
CA ILE A 6 11.28 21.04 -5.42
C ILE A 6 11.03 19.57 -5.10
N MET A 7 10.35 18.86 -6.01
CA MET A 7 10.06 17.44 -5.86
C MET A 7 11.24 16.59 -6.31
N LEU A 8 11.39 15.38 -5.74
CA LEU A 8 12.45 14.45 -6.13
C LEU A 8 12.43 14.16 -7.64
N ALA A 9 11.26 13.92 -8.22
CA ALA A 9 11.11 13.69 -9.66
C ALA A 9 11.63 14.88 -10.49
N GLU A 10 11.44 16.13 -10.04
CA GLU A 10 12.00 17.29 -10.76
C GLU A 10 13.51 17.36 -10.67
N LEU A 11 14.12 16.97 -9.54
CA LEU A 11 15.58 16.90 -9.40
C LEU A 11 16.16 15.81 -10.30
N LEU A 12 15.57 14.62 -10.29
CA LEU A 12 16.01 13.49 -11.11
C LEU A 12 15.86 13.80 -12.60
N LYS A 13 14.73 14.39 -13.01
CA LYS A 13 14.53 14.84 -14.38
C LYS A 13 15.57 15.87 -14.82
N LYS A 14 15.91 16.84 -13.98
CA LYS A 14 17.00 17.81 -14.25
C LYS A 14 18.37 17.15 -14.37
N ALA A 15 18.58 16.03 -13.67
CA ALA A 15 19.81 15.23 -13.76
C ALA A 15 19.82 14.26 -14.96
N GLY A 16 18.81 14.29 -15.83
CA GLY A 16 18.73 13.46 -17.04
C GLY A 16 18.01 12.13 -16.88
N TYR A 17 17.32 11.90 -15.75
CA TYR A 17 16.53 10.69 -15.55
C TYR A 17 15.20 10.79 -16.28
N ARG A 18 14.77 9.67 -16.85
CA ARG A 18 13.39 9.45 -17.26
C ARG A 18 12.55 9.12 -16.03
N THR A 19 11.55 9.93 -15.73
CA THR A 19 10.75 9.80 -14.49
C THR A 19 9.37 9.24 -14.78
N ALA A 20 9.00 8.19 -14.07
CA ALA A 20 7.70 7.53 -14.22
C ALA A 20 7.06 7.23 -12.86
N GLN A 21 5.73 7.18 -12.83
CA GLN A 21 5.00 6.82 -11.63
C GLN A 21 3.80 5.90 -11.92
N VAL A 22 3.56 4.97 -11.00
CA VAL A 22 2.36 4.14 -10.89
C VAL A 22 1.72 4.45 -9.54
N THR A 23 0.82 5.43 -9.53
CA THR A 23 0.09 5.83 -8.32
C THR A 23 -1.22 6.51 -8.67
N THR A 24 -2.23 6.33 -7.84
CA THR A 24 -3.48 7.11 -7.87
C THR A 24 -3.54 8.20 -6.81
N LEU A 25 -2.50 8.35 -5.97
CA LEU A 25 -2.43 9.43 -4.97
C LEU A 25 -2.51 10.81 -5.62
N ALA A 26 -1.89 10.96 -6.78
CA ALA A 26 -1.85 12.23 -7.48
C ALA A 26 -3.20 12.63 -8.12
N ASP A 27 -4.13 11.67 -8.22
CA ASP A 27 -5.46 11.83 -8.82
C ASP A 27 -6.58 11.98 -7.77
N PHE A 28 -6.23 12.02 -6.48
CA PHE A 28 -7.21 12.19 -5.40
C PHE A 28 -7.93 13.56 -5.54
N PRO A 29 -9.28 13.59 -5.54
CA PRO A 29 -10.05 14.82 -5.67
C PRO A 29 -9.79 15.70 -4.44
N GLN A 30 -9.51 16.99 -4.70
CA GLN A 30 -9.09 18.07 -3.77
C GLN A 30 -7.64 18.54 -3.87
N ALA A 31 -6.87 18.14 -4.90
CA ALA A 31 -5.53 18.69 -5.16
C ALA A 31 -4.52 18.51 -3.99
N PHE A 32 -4.82 17.64 -3.02
CA PHE A 32 -3.98 17.41 -1.84
C PHE A 32 -2.57 16.94 -2.27
N CYS A 33 -2.51 16.05 -3.26
CA CYS A 33 -1.28 15.43 -3.76
C CYS A 33 -0.99 15.68 -5.25
N SER A 34 -1.69 16.60 -5.92
CA SER A 34 -1.50 16.86 -7.38
C SER A 34 -0.07 17.32 -7.72
N HIS A 35 0.64 17.87 -6.73
CA HIS A 35 2.03 18.27 -6.83
C HIS A 35 3.01 17.08 -6.98
N LEU A 36 2.61 15.85 -6.64
CA LEU A 36 3.39 14.63 -6.90
C LEU A 36 3.62 14.41 -8.40
N ASN A 37 2.75 14.95 -9.27
CA ASN A 37 2.91 14.87 -10.73
C ASN A 37 4.04 15.76 -11.28
N ARG A 38 4.59 16.68 -10.48
CA ARG A 38 5.64 17.58 -10.96
C ARG A 38 6.92 16.82 -11.24
N GLY A 39 7.46 17.03 -12.43
CA GLY A 39 8.72 16.41 -12.85
C GLY A 39 8.58 14.95 -13.30
N VAL A 40 7.36 14.43 -13.45
CA VAL A 40 7.09 13.08 -13.96
C VAL A 40 6.84 13.15 -15.47
N ASP A 41 7.49 12.28 -16.24
CA ASP A 41 7.32 12.18 -17.69
C ASP A 41 6.20 11.22 -18.09
N GLN A 42 6.01 10.15 -17.33
CA GLN A 42 5.07 9.07 -17.61
C GLN A 42 4.24 8.69 -16.39
N HIS A 43 2.93 8.59 -16.57
CA HIS A 43 1.98 8.19 -15.54
C HIS A 43 1.24 6.95 -16.02
N ALA A 44 1.12 5.93 -15.17
CA ALA A 44 0.32 4.73 -15.46
C ALA A 44 -1.18 5.03 -15.61
N PHE A 45 -1.69 5.93 -14.77
CA PHE A 45 -3.09 6.31 -14.77
C PHE A 45 -3.17 7.74 -15.31
N LYS A 46 -3.67 7.89 -16.54
CA LYS A 46 -4.03 9.19 -17.11
C LYS A 46 -5.54 9.26 -17.11
N GLU A 47 -6.08 10.13 -16.25
CA GLU A 47 -7.51 10.30 -16.01
C GLU A 47 -8.13 9.07 -15.35
N PHE A 48 -9.02 9.31 -14.37
CA PHE A 48 -9.62 8.27 -13.56
C PHE A 48 -10.39 7.29 -14.45
N ASP A 49 -9.79 6.15 -14.73
CA ASP A 49 -10.37 5.14 -15.58
C ASP A 49 -11.62 4.60 -14.91
N ALA A 50 -12.78 5.04 -15.40
CA ALA A 50 -14.11 4.73 -14.90
C ALA A 50 -14.43 3.21 -14.86
N MET A 51 -13.56 2.41 -15.47
CA MET A 51 -13.71 0.98 -15.71
C MET A 51 -13.63 0.08 -14.45
N TYR A 52 -13.16 0.58 -13.30
CA TYR A 52 -13.09 -0.21 -12.04
C TYR A 52 -14.09 0.21 -10.96
N LYS A 53 -15.15 0.94 -11.32
CA LYS A 53 -16.30 1.15 -10.42
C LYS A 53 -16.98 -0.17 -9.99
N SER A 54 -16.73 -1.28 -10.66
CA SER A 54 -17.57 -2.49 -10.61
C SER A 54 -17.00 -3.71 -9.88
N SER A 55 -15.73 -3.74 -9.49
CA SER A 55 -15.09 -5.02 -9.14
C SER A 55 -15.09 -5.35 -7.65
N ILE A 56 -15.47 -4.41 -6.79
CA ILE A 56 -15.80 -4.67 -5.38
C ILE A 56 -17.18 -4.06 -5.12
N PRO A 57 -18.24 -4.87 -5.03
CA PRO A 57 -19.57 -4.38 -4.71
C PRO A 57 -19.52 -3.54 -3.42
N ASN A 58 -20.09 -2.33 -3.45
CA ASN A 58 -20.18 -1.36 -2.34
C ASN A 58 -18.94 -0.50 -2.01
N LEU A 59 -17.81 -0.61 -2.72
CA LEU A 59 -16.72 0.37 -2.60
C LEU A 59 -17.06 1.71 -3.27
N GLU A 60 -18.10 1.73 -4.12
CA GLU A 60 -18.68 2.93 -4.75
C GLU A 60 -19.19 3.98 -3.75
N GLN A 61 -19.44 3.61 -2.49
CA GLN A 61 -20.02 4.51 -1.47
C GLN A 61 -19.07 4.90 -0.33
N THR A 62 -17.84 4.40 -0.33
CA THR A 62 -16.82 4.93 0.59
C THR A 62 -16.36 6.27 0.03
N GLN A 63 -16.69 7.36 0.73
CA GLN A 63 -16.17 8.70 0.41
C GLN A 63 -14.63 8.65 0.38
N GLY A 64 -14.05 8.46 -0.81
CA GLY A 64 -12.61 8.27 -1.03
C GLY A 64 -12.22 7.29 -2.15
N GLY A 65 -13.11 6.98 -3.10
CA GLY A 65 -12.95 5.93 -4.12
C GLY A 65 -11.76 6.05 -5.09
N HIS A 66 -10.53 5.77 -4.63
CA HIS A 66 -9.30 5.86 -5.43
C HIS A 66 -8.27 4.74 -5.16
N VAL A 67 -8.68 3.63 -4.54
CA VAL A 67 -7.81 2.47 -4.26
C VAL A 67 -7.70 1.58 -5.49
N VAL A 68 -6.51 1.45 -6.06
CA VAL A 68 -6.23 0.53 -7.18
C VAL A 68 -5.58 -0.75 -6.64
N PRO A 69 -6.14 -1.94 -6.90
CA PRO A 69 -5.57 -3.19 -6.40
C PRO A 69 -4.17 -3.48 -6.93
N ALA A 70 -3.34 -4.14 -6.11
CA ALA A 70 -1.96 -4.52 -6.43
C ALA A 70 -1.72 -5.19 -7.81
N PRO A 71 -2.61 -6.05 -8.37
CA PRO A 71 -2.42 -6.61 -9.72
C PRO A 71 -2.34 -5.55 -10.81
N ARG A 72 -3.16 -4.49 -10.71
CA ARG A 72 -3.16 -3.42 -11.70
C ARG A 72 -1.92 -2.54 -11.54
N ILE A 73 -1.49 -2.28 -10.30
CA ILE A 73 -0.25 -1.54 -10.02
C ILE A 73 0.96 -2.28 -10.61
N SER A 74 1.11 -3.57 -10.30
CA SER A 74 2.24 -4.37 -10.80
C SER A 74 2.24 -4.56 -12.32
N ALA A 75 1.06 -4.72 -12.94
CA ALA A 75 0.94 -4.78 -14.40
C ALA A 75 1.38 -3.46 -15.05
N GLN A 76 0.89 -2.32 -14.55
CA GLN A 76 1.28 -1.01 -15.09
C GLN A 76 2.75 -0.68 -14.87
N ALA A 77 3.32 -1.07 -13.73
CA ALA A 77 4.76 -0.97 -13.51
C ALA A 77 5.54 -1.78 -14.55
N SER A 78 5.07 -2.99 -14.86
CA SER A 78 5.69 -3.85 -15.87
C SER A 78 5.61 -3.25 -17.27
N ASP A 79 4.47 -2.66 -17.64
CA ASP A 79 4.29 -1.99 -18.93
C ASP A 79 5.22 -0.78 -19.08
N ILE A 80 5.38 0.02 -18.02
CA ILE A 80 6.32 1.15 -18.00
C ILE A 80 7.76 0.67 -18.14
N LEU A 81 8.15 -0.41 -17.45
CA LEU A 81 9.49 -0.97 -17.58
C LEU A 81 9.77 -1.46 -19.01
N ASP A 82 8.79 -2.09 -19.66
CA ASP A 82 8.90 -2.49 -21.07
C ASP A 82 9.06 -1.27 -22.00
N ASP A 83 8.30 -0.21 -21.79
CA ASP A 83 8.39 1.04 -22.55
C ASP A 83 9.77 1.70 -22.42
N LEU A 84 10.29 1.76 -21.19
CA LEU A 84 11.63 2.29 -20.89
C LEU A 84 12.73 1.54 -21.65
N VAL A 85 12.69 0.20 -21.64
CA VAL A 85 13.68 -0.60 -22.37
C VAL A 85 13.54 -0.44 -23.88
N LYS A 86 12.31 -0.38 -24.41
CA LYS A 86 12.06 -0.29 -25.86
C LYS A 86 12.41 1.07 -26.44
N HIS A 87 12.11 2.16 -25.74
CA HIS A 87 12.15 3.52 -26.30
C HIS A 87 13.20 4.43 -25.66
N HIS A 88 13.75 4.04 -24.50
CA HIS A 88 14.65 4.87 -23.71
C HIS A 88 15.90 4.12 -23.22
N ALA A 89 16.30 3.07 -23.94
CA ALA A 89 17.51 2.30 -23.64
C ALA A 89 18.74 3.20 -23.44
N GLY A 90 19.51 2.95 -22.38
CA GLY A 90 20.70 3.73 -22.01
C GLY A 90 20.44 5.05 -21.28
N THR A 91 19.17 5.46 -21.12
CA THR A 91 18.82 6.60 -20.26
C THR A 91 18.51 6.10 -18.85
N PRO A 92 19.08 6.70 -17.78
CA PRO A 92 18.73 6.31 -16.42
C PRO A 92 17.26 6.63 -16.15
N PHE A 93 16.59 5.84 -15.31
CA PHE A 93 15.19 6.04 -14.98
C PHE A 93 14.94 6.12 -13.48
N SER A 94 13.80 6.71 -13.12
CA SER A 94 13.24 6.68 -11.78
C SER A 94 11.80 6.23 -11.90
N LEU A 95 11.45 5.14 -11.22
CA LEU A 95 10.09 4.63 -11.18
C LEU A 95 9.58 4.67 -9.74
N PHE A 96 8.45 5.34 -9.53
CA PHE A 96 7.73 5.33 -8.26
C PHE A 96 6.51 4.41 -8.38
N VAL A 97 6.44 3.34 -7.58
CA VAL A 97 5.31 2.40 -7.59
C VAL A 97 4.66 2.41 -6.21
N HIS A 98 3.39 2.79 -6.16
CA HIS A 98 2.63 2.91 -4.92
C HIS A 98 1.54 1.84 -4.85
N PHE A 99 1.69 0.92 -3.89
CA PHE A 99 0.68 -0.07 -3.55
C PHE A 99 -0.22 0.46 -2.43
N TRP A 100 -1.52 0.25 -2.57
CA TRP A 100 -2.49 0.56 -1.52
C TRP A 100 -2.67 -0.57 -0.51
N ASP A 101 -2.46 -1.82 -0.91
CA ASP A 101 -2.49 -2.96 0.01
C ASP A 101 -1.31 -2.83 0.99
N PRO A 102 -1.50 -2.99 2.32
CA PRO A 102 -2.65 -3.48 3.08
C PRO A 102 -3.51 -2.39 3.74
N HIS A 103 -3.67 -1.19 3.15
CA HIS A 103 -4.49 -0.12 3.73
C HIS A 103 -5.93 -0.58 4.02
N THR A 104 -6.51 -0.04 5.09
CA THR A 104 -7.89 -0.33 5.49
C THR A 104 -8.91 0.05 4.39
N PRO A 105 -9.94 -0.76 4.10
CA PRO A 105 -10.32 -1.99 4.79
C PRO A 105 -9.41 -3.18 4.42
N TYR A 106 -9.07 -4.04 5.38
CA TYR A 106 -8.21 -5.21 5.18
C TYR A 106 -8.97 -6.35 4.48
N ILE A 107 -8.95 -6.33 3.15
CA ILE A 107 -9.74 -7.22 2.28
C ILE A 107 -8.79 -7.96 1.31
N PRO A 108 -7.83 -8.77 1.79
CA PRO A 108 -7.00 -9.56 0.88
C PRO A 108 -7.83 -10.63 0.14
N PRO A 109 -7.37 -11.11 -1.02
CA PRO A 109 -7.98 -12.27 -1.67
C PRO A 109 -7.93 -13.52 -0.77
N GLU A 110 -8.85 -14.46 -0.99
CA GLU A 110 -9.02 -15.64 -0.13
C GLU A 110 -7.74 -16.50 -0.02
N SER A 111 -6.97 -16.62 -1.11
CA SER A 111 -5.70 -17.35 -1.12
C SER A 111 -4.63 -16.77 -0.18
N PHE A 112 -4.79 -15.51 0.22
CA PHE A 112 -3.92 -14.82 1.17
C PHE A 112 -4.50 -14.78 2.61
N CYS A 113 -5.72 -15.26 2.83
CA CYS A 113 -6.38 -15.35 4.14
C CYS A 113 -5.95 -16.60 4.92
N LYS A 114 -4.64 -16.80 5.10
CA LYS A 114 -4.06 -18.05 5.65
C LYS A 114 -3.45 -17.93 7.04
N PHE A 115 -3.44 -16.72 7.59
CA PHE A 115 -2.70 -16.41 8.82
C PHE A 115 -3.51 -16.62 10.09
N TYR A 116 -4.85 -16.67 10.00
CA TYR A 116 -5.68 -16.96 11.16
C TYR A 116 -5.66 -18.45 11.50
N PRO A 117 -5.45 -18.84 12.78
CA PRO A 117 -5.47 -20.25 13.17
C PRO A 117 -6.82 -20.90 12.90
N ALA A 118 -6.84 -21.96 12.08
CA ALA A 118 -8.08 -22.68 11.72
C ALA A 118 -8.84 -23.28 12.92
N ALA A 119 -8.16 -23.47 14.06
CA ALA A 119 -8.76 -24.00 15.28
C ALA A 119 -9.48 -22.95 16.14
N ARG A 120 -9.38 -21.66 15.81
CA ARG A 120 -10.07 -20.57 16.52
C ARG A 120 -11.32 -20.15 15.77
N ASP A 121 -12.36 -19.80 16.51
CA ASP A 121 -13.54 -19.13 15.96
C ASP A 121 -13.36 -17.61 16.11
N PRO A 122 -13.25 -16.84 15.00
CA PRO A 122 -13.10 -15.39 15.08
C PRO A 122 -14.35 -14.66 15.57
N ARG A 123 -15.47 -15.38 15.73
CA ARG A 123 -16.79 -14.88 16.13
C ARG A 123 -17.31 -15.55 17.40
N ASP A 124 -16.42 -16.14 18.20
CA ASP A 124 -16.79 -16.71 19.49
C ASP A 124 -17.51 -15.63 20.34
N PRO A 125 -18.79 -15.82 20.69
CA PRO A 125 -19.54 -14.82 21.46
C PRO A 125 -19.04 -14.66 22.89
N MET A 126 -18.20 -15.59 23.38
CA MET A 126 -17.55 -15.50 24.70
C MET A 126 -16.26 -14.68 24.66
N ASN A 127 -15.77 -14.32 23.47
CA ASN A 127 -14.64 -13.42 23.32
C ASN A 127 -15.14 -11.96 23.33
N HIS A 128 -14.64 -11.18 24.29
CA HIS A 128 -15.02 -9.78 24.50
C HIS A 128 -13.87 -8.81 24.21
N ALA A 129 -12.81 -9.27 23.51
CA ALA A 129 -11.60 -8.49 23.29
C ALA A 129 -11.84 -7.19 22.49
N LEU A 130 -12.86 -7.15 21.64
CA LEU A 130 -13.22 -5.97 20.83
C LEU A 130 -14.32 -5.10 21.44
N ASP A 131 -14.96 -5.49 22.55
CA ASP A 131 -16.14 -4.80 23.09
C ASP A 131 -15.86 -3.32 23.40
N GLN A 132 -14.72 -3.05 24.05
CA GLN A 132 -14.32 -1.67 24.39
C GLN A 132 -14.01 -0.83 23.15
N LEU A 133 -13.37 -1.42 22.14
CA LEU A 133 -13.09 -0.76 20.87
C LEU A 133 -14.40 -0.44 20.15
N TYR A 134 -15.32 -1.40 20.09
CA TYR A 134 -16.61 -1.24 19.40
C TYR A 134 -17.59 -0.31 20.13
N ALA A 135 -17.36 -0.04 21.42
CA ALA A 135 -18.10 0.93 22.20
C ALA A 135 -17.60 2.39 22.00
N CYS A 136 -16.39 2.61 21.49
CA CYS A 136 -15.89 3.96 21.22
C CYS A 136 -16.33 4.45 19.83
N ASN A 137 -16.34 5.77 19.61
CA ASN A 137 -16.87 6.37 18.38
C ASN A 137 -16.11 5.88 17.13
N ILE A 138 -14.77 5.88 17.18
CA ILE A 138 -13.93 5.50 16.04
C ILE A 138 -14.01 4.00 15.78
N GLY A 139 -13.93 3.17 16.81
CA GLY A 139 -13.99 1.71 16.66
C GLY A 139 -15.38 1.19 16.27
N GLY A 140 -16.45 1.82 16.78
CA GLY A 140 -17.82 1.55 16.33
C GLY A 140 -18.04 1.92 14.86
N TRP A 141 -17.51 3.06 14.42
CA TRP A 141 -17.51 3.44 13.00
C TRP A 141 -16.74 2.44 12.14
N PHE A 142 -15.52 2.05 12.54
CA PHE A 142 -14.70 1.06 11.83
C PHE A 142 -15.44 -0.27 11.68
N ARG A 143 -16.06 -0.77 12.75
CA ARG A 143 -16.90 -1.99 12.73
C ARG A 143 -18.03 -1.89 11.71
N ASP A 144 -18.84 -0.83 11.80
CA ASP A 144 -20.05 -0.70 10.99
C ASP A 144 -19.72 -0.44 9.52
N TRP A 145 -18.62 0.26 9.26
CA TRP A 145 -18.07 0.47 7.92
C TRP A 145 -17.51 -0.82 7.33
N GLY A 146 -16.67 -1.55 8.07
CA GLY A 146 -16.13 -2.85 7.64
C GLY A 146 -17.22 -3.87 7.32
N LYS A 147 -18.26 -3.98 8.17
CA LYS A 147 -19.42 -4.87 7.93
C LYS A 147 -20.17 -4.58 6.62
N LYS A 148 -20.19 -3.32 6.17
CA LYS A 148 -20.83 -2.93 4.90
C LYS A 148 -19.99 -3.29 3.67
N LEU A 149 -18.67 -3.35 3.85
CA LEU A 149 -17.72 -3.57 2.77
C LEU A 149 -17.40 -5.03 2.55
N ASP A 150 -17.28 -5.81 3.64
CA ASP A 150 -16.97 -7.22 3.54
C ASP A 150 -17.61 -8.02 4.69
N ALA A 151 -18.28 -9.13 4.32
CA ALA A 151 -18.97 -10.00 5.27
C ALA A 151 -18.04 -10.62 6.31
N ARG A 152 -16.72 -10.68 6.05
CA ARG A 152 -15.70 -11.15 6.99
C ARG A 152 -15.68 -10.34 8.28
N TYR A 153 -16.01 -9.04 8.24
CA TYR A 153 -16.09 -8.18 9.44
C TYR A 153 -17.35 -8.40 10.28
N LYS A 154 -18.32 -9.18 9.79
CA LYS A 154 -19.56 -9.44 10.52
C LYS A 154 -19.28 -10.24 11.79
N ASP A 155 -19.70 -9.66 12.91
CA ASP A 155 -19.73 -10.23 14.26
C ASP A 155 -18.37 -10.79 14.72
N VAL A 156 -17.27 -10.21 14.23
CA VAL A 156 -15.92 -10.52 14.68
C VAL A 156 -15.74 -10.05 16.11
N THR A 157 -15.24 -10.94 16.95
CA THR A 157 -14.96 -10.69 18.37
C THR A 157 -13.47 -10.81 18.70
N ASP A 158 -12.71 -11.52 17.85
CA ASP A 158 -11.27 -11.71 18.00
C ASP A 158 -10.47 -10.68 17.18
N PRO A 159 -9.68 -9.79 17.83
CA PRO A 159 -8.81 -8.84 17.12
C PRO A 159 -7.78 -9.54 16.23
N GLU A 160 -7.32 -10.74 16.59
CA GLU A 160 -6.32 -11.49 15.81
C GLU A 160 -6.85 -11.86 14.42
N TYR A 161 -8.17 -11.98 14.25
CA TYR A 161 -8.75 -12.19 12.94
C TYR A 161 -8.57 -10.97 12.04
N ILE A 162 -8.78 -9.76 12.56
CA ILE A 162 -8.57 -8.52 11.81
C ILE A 162 -7.08 -8.34 11.47
N ILE A 163 -6.19 -8.64 12.41
CA ILE A 163 -4.73 -8.66 12.19
C ILE A 163 -4.35 -9.67 11.11
N SER A 164 -4.96 -10.86 11.10
CA SER A 164 -4.66 -11.86 10.06
C SER A 164 -5.08 -11.44 8.65
N LEU A 165 -6.14 -10.62 8.52
CA LEU A 165 -6.54 -10.04 7.24
C LEU A 165 -5.53 -8.99 6.80
N TYR A 166 -5.00 -8.21 7.74
CA TYR A 166 -3.92 -7.27 7.49
C TYR A 166 -2.63 -7.98 7.04
N ASP A 167 -2.23 -9.05 7.73
CA ASP A 167 -1.11 -9.93 7.33
C ASP A 167 -1.34 -10.53 5.93
N GLY A 168 -2.59 -10.90 5.62
CA GLY A 168 -3.01 -11.30 4.27
C GLY A 168 -2.80 -10.21 3.23
N GLY A 169 -3.14 -8.96 3.57
CA GLY A 169 -2.91 -7.80 2.71
C GLY A 169 -1.42 -7.57 2.45
N ILE A 170 -0.58 -7.72 3.48
CA ILE A 170 0.88 -7.63 3.36
C ILE A 170 1.41 -8.69 2.40
N ALA A 171 1.02 -9.95 2.61
CA ALA A 171 1.47 -11.04 1.76
C ALA A 171 1.01 -10.87 0.30
N TYR A 172 -0.16 -10.26 0.09
CA TYR A 172 -0.65 -9.92 -1.23
C TYR A 172 0.16 -8.79 -1.89
N ALA A 173 0.47 -7.73 -1.16
CA ALA A 173 1.33 -6.64 -1.64
C ALA A 173 2.73 -7.15 -1.97
N ASP A 174 3.33 -7.97 -1.09
CA ASP A 174 4.63 -8.63 -1.29
C ASP A 174 4.68 -9.47 -2.58
N HIS A 175 3.63 -10.26 -2.83
CA HIS A 175 3.52 -11.02 -4.07
C HIS A 175 3.61 -10.12 -5.32
N HIS A 176 2.93 -8.98 -5.31
CA HIS A 176 2.91 -8.05 -6.44
C HIS A 176 4.17 -7.18 -6.55
N VAL A 177 4.83 -6.89 -5.43
CA VAL A 177 6.21 -6.37 -5.44
C VAL A 177 7.12 -7.36 -6.15
N GLY A 178 7.03 -8.65 -5.81
CA GLY A 178 7.77 -9.72 -6.46
C GLY A 178 7.63 -9.71 -7.99
N ILE A 179 6.42 -9.51 -8.51
CA ILE A 179 6.19 -9.40 -9.96
C ILE A 179 6.99 -8.25 -10.60
N VAL A 180 7.06 -7.08 -9.95
CA VAL A 180 7.83 -5.94 -10.46
C VAL A 180 9.34 -6.22 -10.40
N LEU A 181 9.80 -6.87 -9.33
CA LEU A 181 11.20 -7.26 -9.18
C LEU A 181 11.61 -8.31 -10.24
N ASP A 182 10.80 -9.35 -10.42
CA ASP A 182 10.97 -10.38 -11.45
C ASP A 182 11.03 -9.74 -12.85
N LYS A 183 10.22 -8.70 -13.10
CA LYS A 183 10.25 -7.97 -14.37
C LYS A 183 11.57 -7.23 -14.59
N LEU A 184 12.17 -6.63 -13.55
CA LEU A 184 13.50 -6.02 -13.66
C LEU A 184 14.57 -7.05 -13.96
N GLU A 185 14.50 -8.24 -13.35
CA GLU A 185 15.41 -9.35 -13.63
C GLU A 185 15.28 -9.83 -15.08
N GLN A 186 14.05 -10.04 -15.56
CA GLN A 186 13.77 -10.44 -16.94
C GLN A 186 14.29 -9.44 -17.97
N LEU A 187 14.27 -8.15 -17.64
CA LEU A 187 14.78 -7.07 -18.50
C LEU A 187 16.28 -6.82 -18.34
N GLY A 188 16.98 -7.53 -17.46
CA GLY A 188 18.41 -7.34 -17.19
C GLY A 188 18.72 -6.01 -16.49
N LEU A 189 17.73 -5.41 -15.82
CA LEU A 189 17.86 -4.12 -15.13
C LEU A 189 18.18 -4.25 -13.64
N ALA A 190 17.95 -5.43 -13.04
CA ALA A 190 17.99 -5.66 -11.59
C ALA A 190 19.33 -5.31 -10.92
N ASP A 191 20.46 -5.53 -11.60
CA ASP A 191 21.81 -5.23 -11.08
C ASP A 191 22.23 -3.78 -11.29
N SER A 192 21.52 -3.07 -12.17
CA SER A 192 21.74 -1.66 -12.46
C SER A 192 20.76 -0.73 -11.73
N THR A 193 19.87 -1.29 -10.91
CA THR A 193 18.77 -0.60 -10.22
C THR A 193 18.91 -0.71 -8.70
N VAL A 194 19.09 0.43 -8.05
CA VAL A 194 18.87 0.62 -6.61
C VAL A 194 17.38 0.49 -6.33
N ILE A 195 17.02 -0.32 -5.34
CA ILE A 195 15.63 -0.56 -4.98
C ILE A 195 15.42 -0.10 -3.55
N VAL A 196 14.44 0.77 -3.34
CA VAL A 196 14.01 1.28 -2.06
C VAL A 196 12.61 0.76 -1.79
N ILE A 197 12.38 0.08 -0.68
CA ILE A 197 11.05 -0.30 -0.20
C ILE A 197 10.78 0.48 1.08
N THR A 198 9.69 1.25 1.11
CA THR A 198 9.33 2.08 2.27
C THR A 198 7.81 2.16 2.47
N SER A 199 7.35 2.78 3.55
CA SER A 199 5.93 3.16 3.74
C SER A 199 5.77 4.66 3.91
N ASP A 200 4.57 5.17 3.74
CA ASP A 200 4.18 6.55 4.09
C ASP A 200 3.89 6.69 5.60
N HIS A 201 3.27 5.66 6.19
CA HIS A 201 3.05 5.53 7.64
C HIS A 201 2.93 4.06 8.08
N GLY A 202 2.82 3.82 9.38
CA GLY A 202 2.51 2.53 9.98
C GLY A 202 1.04 2.37 10.35
N GLU A 203 0.69 1.40 11.19
CA GLU A 203 -0.71 1.17 11.61
C GLU A 203 -0.74 0.57 13.02
N THR A 204 -1.58 1.12 13.89
CA THR A 204 -1.73 0.56 15.25
C THR A 204 -2.41 -0.81 15.20
N MET A 205 -1.64 -1.89 15.32
CA MET A 205 -2.16 -3.26 15.36
C MET A 205 -2.53 -3.65 16.78
N ALA A 206 -3.81 -3.61 17.16
CA ALA A 206 -4.36 -4.14 18.42
C ALA A 206 -3.62 -3.81 19.75
N GLU A 207 -2.61 -2.96 19.73
CA GLU A 207 -1.72 -2.68 20.84
C GLU A 207 -2.50 -1.90 21.90
N THR A 208 -2.73 -2.58 23.01
CA THR A 208 -3.70 -2.20 24.04
C THR A 208 -3.39 -0.91 24.79
N ASN A 209 -2.20 -0.34 24.58
CA ASN A 209 -1.68 0.84 25.28
C ASN A 209 -1.73 2.12 24.41
N ASN A 210 -2.10 2.02 23.13
CA ASN A 210 -2.16 3.18 22.25
C ASN A 210 -3.49 3.91 22.43
N LEU A 211 -3.41 5.10 23.02
CA LEU A 211 -4.54 6.02 23.17
C LEU A 211 -4.45 7.11 22.11
N ILE A 212 -5.43 7.17 21.20
CA ILE A 212 -5.63 8.33 20.33
C ILE A 212 -6.77 9.15 20.92
N CYS A 213 -6.51 10.41 21.26
CA CYS A 213 -7.51 11.33 21.84
C CYS A 213 -8.19 10.77 23.11
N GLY A 214 -7.46 10.02 23.95
CA GLY A 214 -8.00 9.42 25.18
C GLY A 214 -8.87 8.17 24.96
N GLN A 215 -8.96 7.67 23.73
CA GLN A 215 -9.66 6.43 23.39
C GLN A 215 -8.68 5.38 22.92
N ARG A 216 -8.93 4.10 23.23
CA ARG A 216 -8.18 2.99 22.65
C ARG A 216 -8.28 3.06 21.13
N ALA A 217 -7.14 3.12 20.47
CA ALA A 217 -7.05 3.07 19.03
C ALA A 217 -6.39 1.77 18.61
N MET A 218 -7.22 0.87 18.07
CA MET A 218 -6.77 -0.31 17.36
C MET A 218 -7.17 -0.09 15.89
N PHE A 219 -6.31 -0.52 14.97
CA PHE A 219 -6.48 -0.42 13.52
C PHE A 219 -6.59 1.04 13.04
N SER A 220 -5.70 1.89 13.56
CA SER A 220 -5.61 3.32 13.20
C SER A 220 -4.21 3.78 12.84
N HIS A 221 -4.11 4.51 11.72
CA HIS A 221 -2.90 5.17 11.22
C HIS A 221 -2.89 6.68 11.53
N VAL A 222 -3.74 7.13 12.47
CA VAL A 222 -3.77 8.51 12.94
C VAL A 222 -2.93 8.63 14.21
N GLY A 223 -2.23 9.77 14.40
CA GLY A 223 -1.49 10.05 15.62
C GLY A 223 -0.03 9.60 15.59
N LEU A 224 0.75 10.11 16.55
CA LEU A 224 2.22 9.98 16.61
C LEU A 224 2.63 8.86 17.57
N THR A 225 2.24 7.64 17.25
CA THR A 225 2.61 6.43 18.00
C THR A 225 3.76 5.71 17.30
N ASP A 226 4.56 4.95 18.05
CA ASP A 226 5.67 4.19 17.46
C ASP A 226 5.21 3.27 16.31
N PRO A 227 4.09 2.52 16.41
CA PRO A 227 3.55 1.77 15.29
C PRO A 227 3.28 2.64 14.06
N ASN A 228 2.68 3.82 14.22
CA ASN A 228 2.34 4.69 13.09
C ASN A 228 3.53 5.41 12.47
N CYS A 229 4.59 5.65 13.24
CA CYS A 229 5.76 6.40 12.77
C CYS A 229 6.95 5.51 12.37
N SER A 230 6.97 4.25 12.80
CA SER A 230 8.05 3.30 12.48
C SER A 230 7.75 2.54 11.20
N ILE A 231 8.27 3.04 10.09
CA ILE A 231 8.05 2.49 8.75
C ILE A 231 9.21 1.57 8.31
N PRO A 232 8.96 0.56 7.46
CA PRO A 232 10.04 -0.13 6.77
C PRO A 232 10.82 0.88 5.92
N PHE A 233 12.15 0.71 5.88
CA PHE A 233 13.02 1.44 4.97
C PHE A 233 14.17 0.52 4.56
N ILE A 234 13.99 -0.16 3.43
CA ILE A 234 14.92 -1.16 2.90
C ILE A 234 15.54 -0.59 1.63
N VAL A 235 16.86 -0.69 1.51
CA VAL A 235 17.59 -0.29 0.32
C VAL A 235 18.43 -1.46 -0.17
N LYS A 236 18.18 -1.92 -1.39
CA LYS A 236 19.09 -2.77 -2.16
C LYS A 236 19.97 -1.85 -3.00
N GLU A 237 21.26 -1.80 -2.68
CA GLU A 237 22.23 -1.06 -3.48
C GLU A 237 22.49 -1.77 -4.82
N SER A 238 23.01 -1.01 -5.78
CA SER A 238 23.43 -1.47 -7.10
C SER A 238 24.76 -0.80 -7.43
N ASP A 239 25.60 -1.45 -8.22
CA ASP A 239 26.88 -0.87 -8.68
C ASP A 239 26.69 0.26 -9.71
N SER A 240 25.44 0.59 -10.07
CA SER A 240 25.00 1.57 -11.07
C SER A 240 23.85 2.47 -10.56
N PRO A 241 23.60 3.67 -11.13
CA PRO A 241 22.91 4.77 -10.43
C PRO A 241 21.37 4.83 -10.54
N VAL A 242 20.62 3.79 -10.92
CA VAL A 242 19.15 3.88 -11.12
C VAL A 242 18.40 3.71 -9.80
N LEU A 243 17.29 4.42 -9.54
CA LEU A 243 16.50 4.37 -8.29
C LEU A 243 15.05 3.93 -8.54
N LEU A 244 14.63 2.83 -7.92
CA LEU A 244 13.24 2.37 -7.82
C LEU A 244 12.76 2.59 -6.39
N ALA A 245 11.70 3.35 -6.19
CA ALA A 245 11.06 3.50 -4.88
C ALA A 245 9.69 2.80 -4.90
N LEU A 246 9.60 1.71 -4.15
CA LEU A 246 8.39 0.96 -3.86
C LEU A 246 7.84 1.47 -2.53
N THR A 247 6.64 2.03 -2.55
CA THR A 247 5.92 2.36 -1.32
C THR A 247 4.86 1.30 -1.04
N LEU A 248 5.01 0.63 0.10
CA LEU A 248 4.08 -0.30 0.70
C LEU A 248 3.44 0.39 1.90
N THR A 249 2.12 0.43 1.97
CA THR A 249 1.41 0.73 3.23
C THR A 249 1.59 -0.49 4.21
N PRO A 250 1.18 -0.44 5.49
CA PRO A 250 2.06 -0.53 6.68
C PRO A 250 2.64 -1.90 7.15
N HIS A 251 3.33 -1.90 8.32
CA HIS A 251 3.91 -3.02 9.12
C HIS A 251 4.14 -4.36 8.42
N CYS A 252 5.06 -4.36 7.47
CA CYS A 252 5.57 -5.56 6.85
C CYS A 252 6.36 -6.44 7.85
N ARG A 253 5.79 -7.57 8.29
CA ARG A 253 6.59 -8.76 8.61
C ARG A 253 7.01 -9.38 7.28
N LEU A 254 7.97 -8.76 6.59
CA LEU A 254 8.54 -9.32 5.35
C LEU A 254 9.27 -10.62 5.70
N ALA A 255 8.60 -11.75 5.47
CA ALA A 255 9.28 -13.01 5.28
C ALA A 255 9.66 -13.07 3.80
N PHE A 256 10.79 -12.48 3.42
CA PHE A 256 11.40 -12.83 2.15
C PHE A 256 11.59 -14.35 2.17
N SER A 257 10.83 -15.07 1.33
CA SER A 257 11.16 -16.46 1.06
C SER A 257 12.58 -16.43 0.52
N ASN A 258 13.55 -17.03 1.22
CA ASN A 258 14.87 -17.30 0.68
C ASN A 258 14.67 -18.11 -0.60
N ARG A 259 14.64 -17.45 -1.75
CA ARG A 259 14.69 -18.09 -3.05
C ARG A 259 16.18 -18.22 -3.36
N SER A 260 16.69 -19.41 -3.10
CA SER A 260 17.98 -19.91 -3.56
C SER A 260 17.98 -20.12 -5.06
#